data_AF-A0AA36GKU5-F1
#
_entry.id   AF-A0AA36GKU5-F1
#
_cell.length_a   1.000
_cell.length_b   1.000
_cell.length_c   1.000
_cell.angle_alpha   90.00
_cell.angle_beta   90.00
_cell.angle_gamma   90.00
#
_symmetry.space_group_name_H-M   'P 1'
#
loop_
_entity.id
_entity.type
_entity.pdbx_description
1 polymer ?
#
loop_
_entity_poly.entity_id
_entity_poly.type
_entity_poly.pdbx_seq_one_letter_code
_entity_poly.pdbx_strand_id
1 'polypeptide(L)'
;MSDEKDELLKLINSGKYEEALNFLGNFGVANPERLRKLSIDTIFDAATRFRDNNDDKLRVFVLALLDFIHPETLKFRICFNFITGRTTPHFAELLTSQLRSIVTANFLESHPEWDELRNVLPLKLEEHLAKEDDPNVLESALAAADILYALNNIPFVLPERMTMIFTAAVHSAEMDLPRTFPLLFYYAKTHPFFPKLLSVTEPTPLIPCVYSRTSLGRYLIIGLTKYLRENEYNYERFFVTPVTNALAHITSLLEGLNTSDIDLCSKLILPLLRFVEDFEQQAFRVTIMDKCREIVQMFPSELRVLLIKRILTMVLDSQDLHLENEAAVVAWFVDQYRRDLDEDAFREEVGSFLGLLENTRYDNMSLAANYYSSVFVLIQSIAMKRINPSMLPELKTRLIQPIYDQISDYIQLQELREKEKKNKDPRAPALPEGMQVDVGPSFEGSVVDQMQLMLFECEQARSFVEEALRSISSG
;
A
#
# COMPACT_ATOMS: atom_id res chain seq x y z
N MET A 1 37.89 -35.88 31.13
CA MET A 1 36.80 -35.16 30.44
C MET A 1 35.44 -35.50 31.03
N SER A 2 35.11 -36.77 31.31
CA SER A 2 33.84 -37.12 31.99
C SER A 2 33.79 -36.55 33.40
N ASP A 3 34.88 -36.72 34.17
CA ASP A 3 34.94 -36.30 35.58
C ASP A 3 34.77 -34.79 35.76
N GLU A 4 35.38 -33.96 34.89
CA GLU A 4 35.29 -32.50 34.96
C GLU A 4 33.90 -31.99 34.54
N LYS A 5 33.26 -32.64 33.56
CA LYS A 5 31.87 -32.37 33.19
C LYS A 5 30.92 -32.73 34.34
N ASP A 6 31.11 -33.91 34.94
CA ASP A 6 30.28 -34.40 36.03
C ASP A 6 30.42 -33.53 37.28
N GLU A 7 31.62 -33.01 37.56
CA GLU A 7 31.88 -32.04 38.63
C GLU A 7 31.18 -30.71 38.37
N LEU A 8 31.30 -30.16 37.15
CA LEU A 8 30.65 -28.90 36.78
C LEU A 8 29.12 -29.03 36.82
N LEU A 9 28.57 -30.13 36.31
CA LEU A 9 27.14 -30.42 36.38
C LEU A 9 26.66 -30.59 37.82
N LYS A 10 27.43 -31.20 38.73
CA LYS A 10 27.09 -31.27 40.15
C LYS A 10 26.96 -29.88 40.78
N LEU A 11 27.86 -28.96 40.46
CA LEU A 11 27.79 -27.57 40.95
C LEU A 11 26.54 -26.85 40.44
N ILE A 12 26.26 -26.97 39.14
CA ILE A 12 25.05 -26.40 38.52
C ILE A 12 23.79 -27.02 39.14
N ASN A 13 23.75 -28.34 39.29
CA ASN A 13 22.61 -29.08 39.83
C ASN A 13 22.33 -28.71 41.30
N SER A 14 23.37 -28.31 42.03
CA SER A 14 23.29 -27.89 43.44
C SER A 14 23.04 -26.38 43.61
N GLY A 15 22.85 -25.62 42.53
CA GLY A 15 22.64 -24.17 42.57
C GLY A 15 23.89 -23.35 42.93
N LYS A 16 25.09 -23.95 42.87
CA LYS A 16 26.36 -23.33 43.25
C LYS A 16 27.03 -22.62 42.05
N TYR A 17 26.33 -21.66 41.44
CA TYR A 17 26.75 -21.05 40.17
C TYR A 17 28.04 -20.22 40.26
N GLU A 18 28.31 -19.57 41.39
CA GLU A 18 29.59 -18.85 41.62
C GLU A 18 30.79 -19.80 41.69
N GLU A 19 30.62 -20.95 42.35
CA GLU A 19 31.65 -21.99 42.39
C GLU A 19 31.90 -22.55 40.97
N ALA A 20 30.83 -22.73 40.18
CA ALA A 20 30.91 -23.16 38.78
C ALA A 20 31.62 -22.12 37.88
N LEU A 21 31.35 -20.83 38.07
CA LEU A 21 32.06 -19.73 37.38
C LEU A 21 33.54 -19.71 37.72
N ASN A 22 33.89 -19.82 39.01
CA ASN A 22 35.29 -19.89 39.45
C ASN A 22 36.00 -21.12 38.90
N PHE A 23 35.30 -22.26 38.81
CA PHE A 23 35.81 -23.46 38.17
C PHE A 23 36.17 -23.21 36.70
N LEU A 24 35.27 -22.60 35.91
CA LEU A 24 35.55 -22.25 34.50
C LEU A 24 36.75 -21.29 34.36
N GLY A 25 36.81 -20.26 35.21
CA GLY A 25 37.89 -19.27 35.19
C GLY A 25 39.26 -19.89 35.46
N ASN A 26 39.37 -20.71 36.51
CA ASN A 26 40.63 -21.39 36.86
C ASN A 26 41.03 -22.46 35.82
N PHE A 27 40.05 -23.13 35.23
CA PHE A 27 40.29 -24.15 34.20
C PHE A 27 40.75 -23.54 32.87
N GLY A 28 40.21 -22.36 32.51
CA GLY A 28 40.52 -21.65 31.27
C GLY A 28 41.94 -21.15 31.14
N VAL A 29 42.56 -20.74 32.25
CA VAL A 29 43.97 -20.31 32.28
C VAL A 29 44.92 -21.47 31.98
N ALA A 30 44.53 -22.70 32.34
CA ALA A 30 45.38 -23.88 32.22
C ALA A 30 45.24 -24.59 30.86
N ASN A 31 44.05 -24.67 30.26
CA ASN A 31 43.80 -25.43 29.02
C ASN A 31 42.63 -24.88 28.18
N PRO A 32 42.85 -23.92 27.26
CA PRO A 32 41.77 -23.27 26.51
C PRO A 32 40.99 -24.22 25.58
N GLU A 33 41.64 -25.21 24.94
CA GLU A 33 40.94 -26.18 24.07
C GLU A 33 40.02 -27.13 24.86
N ARG A 34 40.44 -27.54 26.06
CA ARG A 34 39.61 -28.38 26.94
C ARG A 34 38.44 -27.58 27.50
N LEU A 35 38.65 -26.31 27.84
CA LEU A 35 37.58 -25.42 28.27
C LEU A 35 36.52 -25.27 27.18
N ARG A 36 36.92 -25.01 25.93
CA ARG A 36 35.99 -24.95 24.79
C ARG A 36 35.14 -26.22 24.68
N LYS A 37 35.74 -27.41 24.77
CA LYS A 37 35.02 -28.68 24.70
C LYS A 37 34.07 -28.86 25.88
N LEU A 38 34.52 -28.55 27.09
CA LEU A 38 33.70 -28.57 28.29
C LEU A 38 32.49 -27.63 28.18
N SER A 39 32.68 -26.44 27.60
CA SER A 39 31.59 -25.48 27.39
C SER A 39 30.55 -25.99 26.41
N ILE A 40 30.97 -26.60 25.30
CA ILE A 40 30.06 -27.25 24.33
C ILE A 40 29.28 -28.38 24.98
N ASP A 41 29.94 -29.19 25.81
CA ASP A 41 29.31 -30.36 26.45
C ASP A 41 28.34 -29.98 27.58
N THR A 42 28.38 -28.75 28.09
CA THR A 42 27.63 -28.28 29.28
C THR A 42 26.57 -27.23 28.96
N ILE A 43 26.73 -26.47 27.86
CA ILE A 43 25.85 -25.34 27.53
C ILE A 43 24.37 -25.74 27.43
N PHE A 44 24.07 -26.95 26.93
CA PHE A 44 22.68 -27.39 26.79
C PHE A 44 21.97 -27.56 28.14
N ASP A 45 22.64 -28.17 29.12
CA ASP A 45 22.10 -28.38 30.45
C ASP A 45 21.95 -27.04 31.21
N ALA A 46 22.96 -26.18 31.11
CA ALA A 46 22.98 -24.87 31.77
C ALA A 46 21.89 -23.94 31.20
N ALA A 47 21.77 -23.87 29.87
CA ALA A 47 20.79 -23.03 29.19
C ALA A 47 19.35 -23.51 29.44
N THR A 48 19.12 -24.83 29.44
CA THR A 48 17.81 -25.41 29.78
C THR A 48 17.40 -25.06 31.22
N ARG A 49 18.34 -25.15 32.16
CA ARG A 49 18.09 -24.73 33.55
C ARG A 49 17.80 -23.25 33.67
N PHE A 50 18.48 -22.40 32.91
CA PHE A 50 18.24 -20.96 32.92
C PHE A 50 16.86 -20.61 32.33
N ARG A 51 16.45 -21.30 31.26
CA ARG A 51 15.10 -21.18 30.72
C ARG A 51 14.04 -21.42 31.78
N ASP A 52 14.23 -22.46 32.59
CA ASP A 52 13.27 -22.91 33.60
C ASP A 52 13.39 -22.14 34.93
N ASN A 53 14.54 -21.52 35.20
CA ASN A 53 14.82 -20.74 36.41
C ASN A 53 15.59 -19.44 36.10
N ASN A 54 14.90 -18.30 36.19
CA ASN A 54 15.47 -16.98 35.94
C ASN A 54 16.35 -16.52 37.11
N ASP A 55 17.59 -17.02 37.16
CA ASP A 55 18.60 -16.67 38.16
C ASP A 55 19.75 -15.88 37.51
N ASP A 56 20.09 -14.72 38.08
CA ASP A 56 21.12 -13.83 37.52
C ASP A 56 22.52 -14.46 37.50
N LYS A 57 22.86 -15.29 38.48
CA LYS A 57 24.17 -15.97 38.53
C LYS A 57 24.23 -17.07 37.48
N LEU A 58 23.11 -17.76 37.26
CA LEU A 58 23.00 -18.73 36.17
C LEU A 58 23.02 -18.05 34.80
N ARG A 59 22.41 -16.85 34.65
CA ARG A 59 22.52 -16.01 33.45
C ARG A 59 23.98 -15.71 33.12
N VAL A 60 24.75 -15.22 34.10
CA VAL A 60 26.19 -14.93 33.94
C VAL A 60 26.98 -16.18 33.58
N PHE A 61 26.66 -17.32 34.20
CA PHE A 61 27.29 -18.59 33.87
C PHE A 61 27.03 -19.06 32.44
N VAL A 62 25.77 -18.97 31.96
CA VAL A 62 25.42 -19.30 30.58
C VAL A 62 26.14 -18.39 29.59
N LEU A 63 26.22 -17.08 29.87
CA LEU A 63 26.98 -16.13 29.05
C LEU A 63 28.47 -16.51 28.99
N ALA A 64 29.08 -16.82 30.13
CA ALA A 64 30.48 -17.24 30.20
C ALA A 64 30.73 -18.51 29.36
N LEU A 65 29.84 -19.51 29.45
CA LEU A 65 29.93 -20.71 28.61
C LEU A 65 29.86 -20.38 27.13
N LEU A 66 28.92 -19.52 26.71
CA LEU A 66 28.74 -19.09 25.33
C LEU A 66 29.96 -18.33 24.79
N ASP A 67 30.66 -17.56 25.63
CA ASP A 67 31.86 -16.82 25.23
C ASP A 67 33.07 -17.72 24.95
N PHE A 68 33.12 -18.92 25.54
CA PHE A 68 34.15 -19.91 25.24
C PHE A 68 33.83 -20.79 24.02
N ILE A 69 32.65 -20.63 23.39
CA ILE A 69 32.25 -21.41 22.21
C ILE A 69 32.71 -20.70 20.94
N HIS A 70 33.67 -21.32 20.28
CA HIS A 70 34.12 -20.98 18.92
C HIS A 70 34.01 -22.20 17.99
N PRO A 71 34.01 -22.04 16.65
CA PRO A 71 33.85 -20.78 15.92
C PRO A 71 32.46 -20.15 16.15
N GLU A 72 32.28 -18.88 15.77
CA GLU A 72 31.02 -18.15 15.92
C GLU A 72 29.83 -18.85 15.24
N THR A 73 30.06 -19.61 14.17
CA THR A 73 29.04 -20.44 13.52
C THR A 73 28.47 -21.50 14.45
N LEU A 74 29.27 -22.12 15.32
CA LEU A 74 28.78 -23.08 16.31
C LEU A 74 27.97 -22.38 17.40
N LYS A 75 28.43 -21.21 17.87
CA LYS A 75 27.71 -20.37 18.83
C LYS A 75 26.35 -19.95 18.27
N PHE A 76 26.31 -19.53 17.00
CA PHE A 76 25.10 -19.22 16.26
C PHE A 76 24.14 -20.40 16.26
N ARG A 77 24.59 -21.61 15.86
CA ARG A 77 23.73 -22.81 15.80
C ARG A 77 23.10 -23.15 17.14
N ILE A 78 23.87 -23.04 18.22
CA ILE A 78 23.37 -23.30 19.57
C ILE A 78 22.29 -22.28 19.95
N CYS A 79 22.57 -20.98 19.77
CA CYS A 79 21.59 -19.93 20.06
C CYS A 79 20.33 -20.05 19.17
N PHE A 80 20.50 -20.34 17.89
CA PHE A 80 19.42 -20.52 16.92
C PHE A 80 18.52 -21.71 17.28
N ASN A 81 19.10 -22.84 17.68
CA ASN A 81 18.33 -24.02 18.10
C ASN A 81 17.52 -23.75 19.36
N PHE A 82 18.06 -22.94 20.29
CA PHE A 82 17.30 -22.56 21.48
C PHE A 82 16.17 -21.58 21.16
N ILE A 83 16.44 -20.54 20.37
CA ILE A 83 15.46 -19.49 20.08
C ILE A 83 14.29 -19.96 19.22
N THR A 84 14.52 -20.97 18.37
CA THR A 84 13.48 -21.61 17.55
C THR A 84 12.63 -22.62 18.31
N GLY A 85 13.01 -22.97 19.55
CA GLY A 85 12.19 -23.75 20.47
C GLY A 85 11.23 -22.86 21.28
N ARG A 86 10.45 -23.49 22.17
CA ARG A 86 9.68 -22.73 23.17
C ARG A 86 10.63 -22.09 24.17
N THR A 87 10.67 -20.75 24.17
CA THR A 87 11.50 -19.95 25.07
C THR A 87 10.65 -19.14 26.03
N THR A 88 11.20 -18.91 27.22
CA THR A 88 10.67 -17.95 28.18
C THR A 88 11.21 -16.55 27.84
N PRO A 89 10.52 -15.45 28.20
CA PRO A 89 10.93 -14.09 27.81
C PRO A 89 12.37 -13.73 28.21
N HIS A 90 12.79 -14.05 29.44
CA HIS A 90 14.14 -13.77 29.92
C HIS A 90 15.21 -14.60 29.19
N PHE A 91 14.87 -15.81 28.75
CA PHE A 91 15.77 -16.65 27.98
C PHE A 91 15.90 -16.16 26.53
N ALA A 92 14.78 -15.76 25.92
CA ALA A 92 14.77 -15.14 24.59
C ALA A 92 15.59 -13.85 24.55
N GLU A 93 15.53 -13.02 25.59
CA GLU A 93 16.37 -11.80 25.72
C GLU A 93 17.87 -12.14 25.69
N LEU A 94 18.31 -13.13 26.47
CA LEU A 94 19.71 -13.57 26.47
C LEU A 94 20.13 -14.08 25.07
N LEU A 95 19.31 -14.92 24.45
CA LEU A 95 19.62 -15.52 23.15
C LEU A 95 19.66 -14.47 22.03
N THR A 96 18.70 -13.55 21.98
CA THR A 96 18.67 -12.47 20.99
C THR A 96 19.87 -11.52 21.17
N SER A 97 20.25 -11.20 22.41
CA SER A 97 21.46 -10.42 22.67
C SER A 97 22.72 -11.11 22.15
N GLN A 98 22.83 -12.42 22.33
CA GLN A 98 23.98 -13.20 21.84
C GLN A 98 23.97 -13.31 20.31
N LEU A 99 22.82 -13.60 19.69
CA LEU A 99 22.69 -13.60 18.24
C LEU A 99 23.05 -12.24 17.63
N ARG A 100 22.60 -11.13 18.24
CA ARG A 100 22.95 -9.78 17.78
C ARG A 100 24.46 -9.52 17.82
N SER A 101 25.16 -10.06 18.82
CA SER A 101 26.63 -9.94 18.90
C SER A 101 27.36 -10.73 17.82
N ILE A 102 26.76 -11.83 17.35
CA ILE A 102 27.35 -12.72 16.33
C ILE A 102 27.05 -12.22 14.92
N VAL A 103 25.82 -11.74 14.67
CA VAL A 103 25.35 -11.30 13.35
C VAL A 103 25.90 -9.90 13.03
N THR A 104 27.19 -9.86 12.73
CA THR A 104 27.92 -8.67 12.26
C THR A 104 27.92 -8.61 10.72
N ALA A 105 28.25 -7.46 10.12
CA ALA A 105 28.31 -7.31 8.66
C ALA A 105 29.19 -8.38 7.97
N ASN A 106 30.33 -8.74 8.58
CA ASN A 106 31.21 -9.79 8.05
C ASN A 106 30.59 -11.19 8.12
N PHE A 107 29.77 -11.46 9.15
CA PHE A 107 29.02 -12.71 9.26
C PHE A 107 28.01 -12.84 8.13
N LEU A 108 27.34 -11.75 7.76
CA LEU A 108 26.31 -11.67 6.71
C LEU A 108 26.83 -11.99 5.32
N GLU A 109 28.03 -11.52 4.98
CA GLU A 109 28.61 -11.71 3.63
C GLU A 109 29.22 -13.10 3.42
N SER A 110 29.54 -13.80 4.51
CA SER A 110 30.43 -14.97 4.45
C SER A 110 29.73 -16.30 4.77
N HIS A 111 28.49 -16.30 5.26
CA HIS A 111 27.87 -17.50 5.85
C HIS A 111 26.44 -17.76 5.34
N PRO A 112 26.13 -19.00 4.90
CA PRO A 112 24.77 -19.40 4.45
C PRO A 112 23.72 -19.34 5.58
N GLU A 113 24.15 -19.32 6.84
CA GLU A 113 23.32 -19.11 8.03
C GLU A 113 22.45 -17.85 7.97
N TRP A 114 22.80 -16.86 7.14
CA TRP A 114 21.98 -15.68 6.89
C TRP A 114 20.59 -16.02 6.37
N ASP A 115 20.50 -16.93 5.40
CA ASP A 115 19.22 -17.32 4.80
C ASP A 115 18.35 -18.08 5.80
N GLU A 116 18.97 -18.85 6.70
CA GLU A 116 18.25 -19.50 7.79
C GLU A 116 17.70 -18.49 8.79
N LEU A 117 18.49 -17.48 9.16
CA LEU A 117 18.01 -16.42 10.04
C LEU A 117 16.87 -15.64 9.39
N ARG A 118 17.01 -15.27 8.11
CA ARG A 118 16.03 -14.45 7.38
C ARG A 118 14.72 -15.19 7.12
N ASN A 119 14.79 -16.46 6.73
CA ASN A 119 13.64 -17.20 6.19
C ASN A 119 13.15 -18.32 7.13
N VAL A 120 14.04 -18.99 7.85
CA VAL A 120 13.68 -20.16 8.69
C VAL A 120 13.26 -19.74 10.09
N LEU A 121 13.89 -18.73 10.69
CA LEU A 121 13.49 -18.25 12.02
C LEU A 121 12.01 -17.84 12.09
N PRO A 122 11.46 -17.02 11.17
CA PRO A 122 10.04 -16.70 11.18
C PRO A 122 9.12 -17.93 11.09
N LEU A 123 9.46 -18.91 10.23
CA LEU A 123 8.72 -20.16 10.10
C LEU A 123 8.71 -20.97 11.40
N LYS A 124 9.85 -21.04 12.09
CA LYS A 124 9.96 -21.76 13.36
C LYS A 124 9.22 -21.07 14.49
N LEU A 125 9.24 -19.75 14.55
CA LEU A 125 8.44 -18.99 15.52
C LEU A 125 6.95 -19.15 15.27
N GLU A 126 6.52 -19.25 14.01
CA GLU A 126 5.12 -19.49 13.64
C GLU A 126 4.58 -20.83 14.17
N GLU A 127 5.41 -21.88 14.22
CA GLU A 127 5.03 -23.20 14.78
C GLU A 127 4.55 -23.10 16.25
N HIS A 128 5.00 -22.07 16.99
CA HIS A 128 4.65 -21.85 18.40
C HIS A 128 3.57 -20.80 18.63
N LEU A 129 3.08 -20.15 17.57
CA LEU A 129 1.98 -19.19 17.68
C LEU A 129 0.66 -19.89 18.03
N ALA A 130 -0.12 -19.27 18.89
CA ALA A 130 -1.48 -19.70 19.18
C ALA A 130 -2.37 -19.56 17.94
N LYS A 131 -3.54 -20.21 17.96
CA LYS A 131 -4.54 -20.06 16.90
C LYS A 131 -5.25 -18.70 16.99
N GLU A 132 -5.89 -18.28 15.91
CA GLU A 132 -6.59 -16.99 15.84
C GLU A 132 -7.63 -16.79 16.94
N ASP A 133 -8.40 -17.84 17.23
CA ASP A 133 -9.46 -17.82 18.25
C ASP A 133 -8.95 -18.10 19.68
N ASP A 134 -7.64 -18.27 19.88
CA ASP A 134 -7.07 -18.58 21.18
C ASP A 134 -7.03 -17.32 22.07
N PRO A 135 -7.47 -17.38 23.34
CA PRO A 135 -7.38 -16.23 24.25
C PRO A 135 -5.95 -15.72 24.45
N ASN A 136 -4.93 -16.55 24.18
CA ASN A 136 -3.51 -16.20 24.31
C ASN A 136 -2.87 -15.74 22.98
N VAL A 137 -3.68 -15.49 21.94
CA VAL A 137 -3.18 -15.06 20.62
C VAL A 137 -2.27 -13.83 20.73
N LEU A 138 -2.68 -12.83 21.52
CA LEU A 138 -1.90 -11.62 21.74
C LEU A 138 -0.54 -11.89 22.41
N GLU A 139 -0.51 -12.68 23.49
CA GLU A 139 0.72 -12.98 24.21
C GLU A 139 1.71 -13.79 23.36
N SER A 140 1.21 -14.77 22.60
CA SER A 140 2.05 -15.57 21.70
C SER A 140 2.61 -14.73 20.54
N ALA A 141 1.80 -13.84 19.97
CA ALA A 141 2.23 -12.93 18.90
C ALA A 141 3.26 -11.91 19.42
N LEU A 142 3.08 -11.38 20.62
CA LEU A 142 4.04 -10.47 21.25
C LEU A 142 5.39 -11.14 21.47
N ALA A 143 5.42 -12.35 22.03
CA ALA A 143 6.66 -13.08 22.26
C ALA A 143 7.46 -13.31 20.96
N ALA A 144 6.77 -13.67 19.87
CA ALA A 144 7.42 -13.82 18.56
C ALA A 144 7.89 -12.47 17.99
N ALA A 145 7.06 -11.43 18.09
CA ALA A 145 7.40 -10.10 17.60
C ALA A 145 8.58 -9.47 18.35
N ASP A 146 8.68 -9.69 19.66
CA ASP A 146 9.81 -9.24 20.50
C ASP A 146 11.14 -9.84 20.03
N ILE A 147 11.15 -11.14 19.72
CA ILE A 147 12.34 -11.83 19.20
C ILE A 147 12.76 -11.23 17.86
N LEU A 148 11.81 -11.08 16.93
CA LEU A 148 12.09 -10.52 15.61
C LEU A 148 12.57 -9.07 15.75
N TYR A 149 11.93 -8.27 16.61
CA TYR A 149 12.26 -6.86 16.80
C TYR A 149 13.63 -6.65 17.45
N ALA A 150 14.01 -7.52 18.39
CA ALA A 150 15.38 -7.54 18.93
C ALA A 150 16.43 -7.83 17.84
N LEU A 151 16.01 -8.32 16.68
CA LEU A 151 16.83 -8.63 15.51
C LEU A 151 16.43 -7.76 14.30
N ASN A 152 15.89 -6.55 14.53
CA ASN A 152 15.31 -5.68 13.50
C ASN A 152 16.24 -5.28 12.34
N ASN A 153 17.56 -5.43 12.47
CA ASN A 153 18.52 -5.23 11.38
C ASN A 153 18.41 -6.30 10.28
N ILE A 154 17.64 -7.38 10.52
CA ILE A 154 17.45 -8.48 9.59
C ILE A 154 16.13 -8.30 8.82
N PRO A 155 16.16 -8.35 7.47
CA PRO A 155 14.98 -8.20 6.63
C PRO A 155 14.18 -9.51 6.56
N PHE A 156 13.59 -9.91 7.69
CA PHE A 156 12.78 -11.12 7.80
C PHE A 156 11.65 -11.17 6.77
N VAL A 157 11.43 -12.36 6.22
CA VAL A 157 10.25 -12.67 5.40
C VAL A 157 9.24 -13.35 6.31
N LEU A 158 8.12 -12.68 6.59
CA LEU A 158 7.09 -13.24 7.47
C LEU A 158 6.24 -14.26 6.68
N PRO A 159 6.03 -15.46 7.23
CA PRO A 159 5.07 -16.42 6.67
C PRO A 159 3.65 -15.88 6.71
N GLU A 160 2.80 -16.40 5.82
CA GLU A 160 1.40 -15.97 5.68
C GLU A 160 0.61 -16.19 6.97
N ARG A 161 0.69 -17.38 7.58
CA ARG A 161 -0.03 -17.69 8.82
C ARG A 161 0.46 -16.81 9.98
N MET A 162 1.75 -16.51 10.11
CA MET A 162 2.26 -15.55 11.10
C MET A 162 1.65 -14.16 10.90
N THR A 163 1.52 -13.71 9.65
CA THR A 163 0.90 -12.42 9.31
C THR A 163 -0.59 -12.41 9.70
N MET A 164 -1.31 -13.50 9.47
CA MET A 164 -2.71 -13.66 9.91
C MET A 164 -2.84 -13.62 11.44
N ILE A 165 -1.98 -14.35 12.18
CA ILE A 165 -2.00 -14.33 13.65
C ILE A 165 -1.65 -12.94 14.20
N PHE A 166 -0.65 -12.26 13.63
CA PHE A 166 -0.30 -10.89 14.05
C PHE A 166 -1.46 -9.93 13.82
N THR A 167 -2.19 -10.11 12.72
CA THR A 167 -3.41 -9.35 12.43
C THR A 167 -4.47 -9.62 13.49
N ALA A 168 -4.81 -10.89 13.75
CA ALA A 168 -5.78 -11.28 14.77
C ALA A 168 -5.40 -10.72 16.16
N ALA A 169 -4.14 -10.80 16.54
CA ALA A 169 -3.61 -10.27 17.80
C ALA A 169 -3.78 -8.74 17.91
N VAL A 170 -3.47 -7.98 16.87
CA VAL A 170 -3.60 -6.52 16.86
C VAL A 170 -5.07 -6.06 16.93
N HIS A 171 -5.97 -6.85 16.37
CA HIS A 171 -7.41 -6.64 16.46
C HIS A 171 -8.04 -7.16 17.76
N SER A 172 -7.32 -8.01 18.51
CA SER A 172 -7.75 -8.51 19.82
C SER A 172 -7.50 -7.50 20.94
N ALA A 173 -8.47 -7.36 21.85
CA ALA A 173 -8.45 -6.59 23.10
C ALA A 173 -7.82 -5.16 23.06
N GLU A 174 -7.83 -4.47 24.20
CA GLU A 174 -7.11 -3.21 24.36
C GLU A 174 -5.59 -3.50 24.43
N MET A 175 -4.81 -2.78 23.62
CA MET A 175 -3.37 -2.97 23.50
C MET A 175 -2.63 -1.93 24.34
N ASP A 176 -1.71 -2.37 25.20
CA ASP A 176 -0.78 -1.50 25.90
C ASP A 176 0.41 -1.13 24.99
N LEU A 177 0.52 0.15 24.63
CA LEU A 177 1.40 0.63 23.56
C LEU A 177 2.90 0.36 23.76
N PRO A 178 3.51 0.58 24.95
CA PRO A 178 4.93 0.29 25.15
C PRO A 178 5.24 -1.20 24.99
N ARG A 179 4.34 -2.07 25.46
CA ARG A 179 4.52 -3.52 25.42
C ARG A 179 4.22 -4.10 24.03
N THR A 180 3.35 -3.46 23.26
CA THR A 180 2.90 -3.96 21.96
C THR A 180 3.64 -3.38 20.76
N PHE A 181 4.57 -2.45 20.98
CA PHE A 181 5.34 -1.81 19.92
C PHE A 181 6.00 -2.80 18.95
N PRO A 182 6.66 -3.89 19.39
CA PRO A 182 7.29 -4.85 18.47
C PRO A 182 6.29 -5.51 17.51
N LEU A 183 5.12 -5.91 18.02
CA LEU A 183 4.04 -6.47 17.20
C LEU A 183 3.50 -5.44 16.21
N LEU A 184 3.27 -4.21 16.68
CA LEU A 184 2.81 -3.10 15.84
C LEU A 184 3.84 -2.72 14.77
N PHE A 185 5.15 -2.83 15.04
CA PHE A 185 6.21 -2.58 14.05
C PHE A 185 6.15 -3.54 12.87
N TYR A 186 5.98 -4.84 13.14
CA TYR A 186 5.84 -5.84 12.07
C TYR A 186 4.51 -5.72 11.36
N TYR A 187 3.43 -5.49 12.10
CA TYR A 187 2.11 -5.26 11.52
C TYR A 187 2.07 -4.00 10.64
N ALA A 188 2.80 -2.93 11.00
CA ALA A 188 2.91 -1.71 10.20
C ALA A 188 3.57 -1.92 8.84
N LYS A 189 4.35 -2.99 8.65
CA LYS A 189 4.96 -3.29 7.35
C LYS A 189 3.92 -3.75 6.33
N THR A 190 2.88 -4.45 6.78
CA THR A 190 1.78 -4.96 5.94
C THR A 190 0.55 -4.06 6.00
N HIS A 191 0.34 -3.36 7.13
CA HIS A 191 -0.79 -2.45 7.37
C HIS A 191 -0.32 -1.08 7.89
N PRO A 192 0.49 -0.32 7.12
CA PRO A 192 1.05 0.97 7.56
C PRO A 192 0.02 2.03 7.96
N PHE A 193 -1.26 1.82 7.61
CA PHE A 193 -2.37 2.74 7.86
C PHE A 193 -3.35 2.26 8.91
N PHE A 194 -2.98 1.26 9.70
CA PHE A 194 -3.86 0.79 10.76
C PHE A 194 -4.19 1.91 11.75
N PRO A 195 -5.47 2.12 12.13
CA PRO A 195 -5.86 3.26 12.98
C PRO A 195 -5.08 3.41 14.30
N LYS A 196 -4.65 2.31 14.94
CA LYS A 196 -3.79 2.38 16.14
C LYS A 196 -2.38 2.89 15.82
N LEU A 197 -1.85 2.64 14.60
CA LEU A 197 -0.56 3.17 14.13
C LEU A 197 -0.63 4.65 13.74
N LEU A 198 -1.80 5.11 13.30
CA LEU A 198 -2.07 6.48 12.88
C LEU A 198 -2.59 7.39 14.02
N SER A 199 -2.52 6.93 15.27
CA SER A 199 -2.98 7.68 16.46
C SER A 199 -4.43 8.17 16.38
N VAL A 200 -5.33 7.37 15.79
CA VAL A 200 -6.77 7.71 15.64
C VAL A 200 -7.54 7.55 16.97
N THR A 201 -6.99 6.80 17.93
CA THR A 201 -7.53 6.64 19.29
C THR A 201 -6.47 7.06 20.30
N GLU A 202 -6.59 8.31 20.79
CA GLU A 202 -5.73 8.97 21.80
C GLU A 202 -4.23 9.08 21.44
N PRO A 203 -3.53 10.14 21.89
CA PRO A 203 -2.32 10.61 21.22
C PRO A 203 -1.12 9.75 21.63
N THR A 204 -0.77 8.75 20.84
CA THR A 204 0.55 8.11 20.97
C THR A 204 1.16 7.89 19.59
N PRO A 205 2.13 8.73 19.18
CA PRO A 205 2.74 8.66 17.86
C PRO A 205 3.69 7.45 17.81
N LEU A 206 3.31 6.43 17.04
CA LEU A 206 4.15 5.24 16.75
C LEU A 206 5.15 5.48 15.62
N ILE A 207 5.06 6.62 14.95
CA ILE A 207 6.04 7.06 13.97
C ILE A 207 7.07 7.90 14.74
N PRO A 208 8.38 7.59 14.66
CA PRO A 208 9.40 8.38 15.33
C PRO A 208 9.18 9.87 15.04
N CYS A 209 8.95 10.67 16.09
CA CYS A 209 8.77 12.12 16.06
C CYS A 209 10.06 12.88 15.66
N VAL A 210 10.82 12.36 14.69
CA VAL A 210 12.06 12.93 14.16
C VAL A 210 11.82 13.61 12.81
N TYR A 211 10.66 13.40 12.19
CA TYR A 211 10.30 14.00 10.91
C TYR A 211 9.49 15.28 11.09
N SER A 212 9.81 16.30 10.29
CA SER A 212 8.88 17.44 10.14
C SER A 212 7.51 16.93 9.71
N ARG A 213 6.42 17.55 10.17
CA ARG A 213 5.04 17.15 9.83
C ARG A 213 4.84 16.97 8.32
N THR A 214 5.47 17.85 7.54
CA THR A 214 5.43 17.81 6.08
C THR A 214 6.21 16.63 5.49
N SER A 215 7.28 16.16 6.13
CA SER A 215 7.99 14.94 5.73
C SER A 215 7.16 13.70 6.07
N LEU A 216 6.49 13.71 7.22
CA LEU A 216 5.59 12.63 7.63
C LEU A 216 4.46 12.43 6.59
N GLY A 217 3.79 13.51 6.17
CA GLY A 217 2.76 13.43 5.13
C GLY A 217 3.26 12.78 3.84
N ARG A 218 4.48 13.13 3.38
CA ARG A 218 5.10 12.52 2.20
C ARG A 218 5.41 11.03 2.38
N TYR A 219 5.93 10.62 3.53
CA TYR A 219 6.18 9.21 3.83
C TYR A 219 4.88 8.39 3.87
N LEU A 220 3.79 8.97 4.41
CA LEU A 220 2.48 8.34 4.39
C LEU A 220 1.97 8.17 2.95
N ILE A 221 2.19 9.12 2.05
CA ILE A 221 1.89 8.94 0.62
C ILE A 221 2.65 7.75 0.04
N ILE A 222 3.95 7.63 0.31
CA ILE A 222 4.77 6.50 -0.18
C ILE A 222 4.22 5.18 0.36
N GLY A 223 3.94 5.13 1.67
CA GLY A 223 3.39 3.95 2.32
C GLY A 223 2.05 3.54 1.72
N LEU A 224 1.16 4.51 1.44
CA LEU A 224 -0.21 4.24 0.95
C LEU A 224 -0.17 3.78 -0.48
N THR A 225 0.70 4.39 -1.27
CA THR A 225 0.99 3.95 -2.63
C THR A 225 1.46 2.49 -2.65
N LYS A 226 2.41 2.13 -1.77
CA LYS A 226 2.92 0.76 -1.66
C LYS A 226 1.83 -0.21 -1.21
N TYR A 227 1.09 0.16 -0.17
CA TYR A 227 -0.01 -0.62 0.38
C TYR A 227 -1.07 -0.94 -0.68
N LEU A 228 -1.50 0.04 -1.47
CA LEU A 228 -2.50 -0.15 -2.53
C LEU A 228 -1.98 -0.98 -3.71
N ARG A 229 -0.66 -1.06 -3.93
CA ARG A 229 -0.05 -1.83 -5.03
C ARG A 229 0.24 -3.28 -4.67
N GLU A 230 0.62 -3.55 -3.42
CA GLU A 230 1.09 -4.87 -2.98
C GLU A 230 -0.01 -5.78 -2.46
N ASN A 231 -1.16 -5.23 -2.07
CA ASN A 231 -2.27 -6.03 -1.58
C ASN A 231 -3.25 -6.33 -2.72
N GLU A 232 -3.36 -7.60 -3.11
CA GLU A 232 -4.49 -8.07 -3.93
C GLU A 232 -5.77 -7.95 -3.10
N TYR A 233 -6.72 -7.16 -3.60
CA TYR A 233 -7.85 -6.66 -2.84
C TYR A 233 -8.72 -7.80 -2.27
N ASN A 234 -8.83 -7.89 -0.94
CA ASN A 234 -9.83 -8.71 -0.28
C ASN A 234 -10.97 -7.79 0.20
N TYR A 235 -12.14 -7.96 -0.42
CA TYR A 235 -13.23 -6.98 -0.55
C TYR A 235 -14.08 -6.77 0.73
N GLU A 236 -13.46 -6.59 1.89
CA GLU A 236 -14.20 -6.37 3.14
C GLU A 236 -14.13 -4.91 3.63
N ARG A 237 -15.17 -4.49 4.37
CA ARG A 237 -15.30 -3.16 5.02
C ARG A 237 -14.05 -2.75 5.83
N PHE A 238 -13.24 -3.72 6.24
CA PHE A 238 -11.99 -3.52 6.98
C PHE A 238 -10.92 -2.76 6.19
N PHE A 239 -10.94 -2.77 4.85
CA PHE A 239 -9.86 -2.16 4.03
C PHE A 239 -10.11 -0.70 3.63
N VAL A 240 -11.37 -0.31 3.40
CA VAL A 240 -11.70 1.05 2.93
C VAL A 240 -11.54 2.09 4.04
N THR A 241 -11.95 1.77 5.26
CA THR A 241 -11.89 2.71 6.39
C THR A 241 -10.44 3.13 6.74
N PRO A 242 -9.45 2.22 6.74
CA PRO A 242 -8.03 2.61 6.84
C PRO A 242 -7.58 3.54 5.71
N VAL A 243 -7.98 3.29 4.46
CA VAL A 243 -7.59 4.14 3.32
C VAL A 243 -8.18 5.54 3.47
N THR A 244 -9.48 5.67 3.79
CA THR A 244 -10.11 6.98 3.97
C THR A 244 -9.53 7.74 5.17
N ASN A 245 -9.24 7.06 6.28
CA ASN A 245 -8.59 7.66 7.44
C ASN A 245 -7.15 8.09 7.13
N ALA A 246 -6.40 7.27 6.40
CA ALA A 246 -5.05 7.61 5.94
C ALA A 246 -5.05 8.85 5.06
N LEU A 247 -5.97 8.92 4.10
CA LEU A 247 -6.13 10.08 3.23
C LEU A 247 -6.49 11.34 4.03
N ALA A 248 -7.39 11.24 5.01
CA ALA A 248 -7.70 12.36 5.89
C ALA A 248 -6.49 12.84 6.70
N HIS A 249 -5.66 11.91 7.17
CA HIS A 249 -4.44 12.26 7.91
C HIS A 249 -3.38 12.87 6.98
N ILE A 250 -3.18 12.31 5.78
CA ILE A 250 -2.30 12.86 4.76
C ILE A 250 -2.71 14.29 4.43
N THR A 251 -4.00 14.54 4.12
CA THR A 251 -4.43 15.91 3.77
C THR A 251 -4.26 16.89 4.94
N SER A 252 -4.35 16.43 6.18
CA SER A 252 -4.08 17.26 7.37
C SER A 252 -2.59 17.60 7.58
N LEU A 253 -1.67 16.87 6.94
CA LEU A 253 -0.22 17.00 7.15
C LEU A 253 0.52 17.61 5.96
N LEU A 254 -0.05 17.56 4.76
CA LEU A 254 0.57 18.14 3.56
C LEU A 254 0.51 19.66 3.62
N GLU A 255 1.65 20.31 3.45
CA GLU A 255 1.77 21.76 3.36
C GLU A 255 2.92 22.10 2.41
N GLY A 256 2.85 23.26 1.74
CA GLY A 256 3.94 23.76 0.90
C GLY A 256 4.38 22.79 -0.19
N LEU A 257 3.42 22.23 -0.92
CA LEU A 257 3.68 21.29 -2.01
C LEU A 257 4.45 21.98 -3.14
N ASN A 258 5.45 21.27 -3.66
CA ASN A 258 6.35 21.78 -4.71
C ASN A 258 6.47 20.77 -5.87
N THR A 259 7.31 21.09 -6.85
CA THR A 259 7.52 20.27 -8.06
C THR A 259 7.92 18.82 -7.77
N SER A 260 8.68 18.52 -6.71
CA SER A 260 9.04 17.13 -6.38
C SER A 260 7.83 16.30 -5.93
N ASP A 261 6.78 16.96 -5.45
CA ASP A 261 5.59 16.31 -4.92
C ASP A 261 4.61 15.90 -6.03
N ILE A 262 4.77 16.40 -7.25
CA ILE A 262 3.92 16.06 -8.40
C ILE A 262 4.00 14.55 -8.67
N ASP A 263 5.21 14.00 -8.80
CA ASP A 263 5.41 12.57 -9.06
C ASP A 263 4.96 11.70 -7.88
N LEU A 264 5.15 12.19 -6.66
CA LEU A 264 4.73 11.51 -5.44
C LEU A 264 3.20 11.38 -5.38
N CYS A 265 2.47 12.49 -5.57
CA CYS A 265 1.01 12.51 -5.54
C CYS A 265 0.39 11.80 -6.75
N SER A 266 0.98 11.92 -7.94
CA SER A 266 0.48 11.19 -9.12
C SER A 266 0.58 9.68 -8.94
N LYS A 267 1.68 9.19 -8.34
CA LYS A 267 1.88 7.75 -8.05
C LYS A 267 0.89 7.20 -7.01
N LEU A 268 0.34 8.04 -6.15
CA LEU A 268 -0.71 7.69 -5.19
C LEU A 268 -2.11 7.74 -5.80
N ILE A 269 -2.41 8.77 -6.59
CA ILE A 269 -3.76 8.96 -7.15
C ILE A 269 -4.12 7.81 -8.10
N LEU A 270 -3.18 7.29 -8.90
CA LEU A 270 -3.47 6.20 -9.82
C LEU A 270 -3.98 4.91 -9.16
N PRO A 271 -3.30 4.33 -8.15
CA PRO A 271 -3.83 3.16 -7.47
C PRO A 271 -5.12 3.47 -6.69
N LEU A 272 -5.35 4.70 -6.23
CA LEU A 272 -6.64 5.11 -5.64
C LEU A 272 -7.77 5.11 -6.68
N LEU A 273 -7.51 5.58 -7.91
CA LEU A 273 -8.50 5.54 -8.99
C LEU A 273 -8.89 4.09 -9.32
N ARG A 274 -7.91 3.20 -9.44
CA ARG A 274 -8.16 1.75 -9.61
C ARG A 274 -8.97 1.18 -8.44
N PHE A 275 -8.57 1.50 -7.21
CA PHE A 275 -9.27 1.05 -6.00
C PHE A 275 -10.75 1.49 -5.95
N VAL A 276 -11.07 2.67 -6.48
CA VAL A 276 -12.44 3.20 -6.54
C VAL A 276 -13.30 2.44 -7.55
N GLU A 277 -12.73 1.98 -8.66
CA GLU A 277 -13.47 1.19 -9.66
C GLU A 277 -13.89 -0.17 -9.12
N ASP A 278 -12.98 -0.86 -8.44
CA ASP A 278 -13.18 -2.19 -7.86
C ASP A 278 -14.27 -2.25 -6.75
N PHE A 279 -14.79 -1.10 -6.29
CA PHE A 279 -15.67 -1.03 -5.11
C PHE A 279 -17.14 -0.73 -5.42
N GLU A 280 -18.06 -1.69 -5.29
CA GLU A 280 -19.49 -1.48 -5.61
C GLU A 280 -20.22 -0.41 -4.76
N GLN A 281 -19.69 -0.03 -3.58
CA GLN A 281 -20.40 0.89 -2.69
C GLN A 281 -20.09 2.36 -3.00
N GLN A 282 -21.07 3.02 -3.62
CA GLN A 282 -21.00 4.41 -4.09
C GLN A 282 -20.51 5.43 -3.04
N ALA A 283 -20.90 5.29 -1.76
CA ALA A 283 -20.54 6.26 -0.71
C ALA A 283 -19.03 6.38 -0.48
N PHE A 284 -18.30 5.27 -0.61
CA PHE A 284 -16.84 5.25 -0.40
C PHE A 284 -16.08 5.76 -1.62
N ARG A 285 -16.59 5.47 -2.83
CA ARG A 285 -16.07 6.03 -4.09
C ARG A 285 -16.02 7.56 -4.01
N VAL A 286 -17.14 8.18 -3.60
CA VAL A 286 -17.24 9.63 -3.46
C VAL A 286 -16.22 10.16 -2.45
N THR A 287 -16.11 9.52 -1.28
CA THR A 287 -15.17 9.96 -0.22
C THR A 287 -13.71 9.95 -0.70
N ILE A 288 -13.27 8.89 -1.40
CA ILE A 288 -11.90 8.79 -1.90
C ILE A 288 -11.67 9.78 -3.04
N MET A 289 -12.61 9.90 -3.97
CA MET A 289 -12.53 10.88 -5.06
C MET A 289 -12.46 12.33 -4.55
N ASP A 290 -13.19 12.65 -3.48
CA ASP A 290 -13.12 13.95 -2.83
C ASP A 290 -11.77 14.19 -2.16
N LYS A 291 -11.16 13.16 -1.58
CA LYS A 291 -9.79 13.25 -1.05
C LYS A 291 -8.73 13.40 -2.14
N CYS A 292 -8.89 12.71 -3.27
CA CYS A 292 -8.04 12.94 -4.44
C CYS A 292 -8.16 14.39 -4.94
N ARG A 293 -9.38 14.93 -4.99
CA ARG A 293 -9.63 16.34 -5.32
C ARG A 293 -8.93 17.27 -4.33
N GLU A 294 -9.09 17.03 -3.03
CA GLU A 294 -8.46 17.83 -1.97
C GLU A 294 -6.94 17.88 -2.16
N ILE A 295 -6.29 16.73 -2.36
CA ILE A 295 -4.84 16.66 -2.62
C ILE A 295 -4.44 17.48 -3.85
N VAL A 296 -5.17 17.36 -4.97
CA VAL A 296 -4.90 18.14 -6.19
C VAL A 296 -5.03 19.65 -5.91
N GLN A 297 -6.05 20.05 -5.17
CA GLN A 297 -6.35 21.44 -4.84
C GLN A 297 -5.38 22.07 -3.83
N MET A 298 -4.56 21.27 -3.15
CA MET A 298 -3.49 21.77 -2.27
C MET A 298 -2.26 22.29 -3.02
N PHE A 299 -2.13 21.99 -4.32
CA PHE A 299 -1.04 22.52 -5.14
C PHE A 299 -1.34 23.97 -5.57
N PRO A 300 -0.32 24.86 -5.61
CA PRO A 300 -0.41 26.14 -6.31
C PRO A 300 -0.82 25.94 -7.77
N SER A 301 -1.48 26.94 -8.36
CA SER A 301 -2.03 26.91 -9.72
C SER A 301 -1.05 26.37 -10.77
N GLU A 302 0.20 26.84 -10.77
CA GLU A 302 1.22 26.42 -11.74
C GLU A 302 1.59 24.94 -11.59
N LEU A 303 1.56 24.40 -10.38
CA LEU A 303 1.88 23.00 -10.13
C LEU A 303 0.66 22.09 -10.27
N ARG A 304 -0.53 22.61 -9.95
CA ARG A 304 -1.80 21.90 -10.05
C ARG A 304 -2.12 21.55 -11.50
N VAL A 305 -1.91 22.48 -12.43
CA VAL A 305 -2.10 22.23 -13.87
C VAL A 305 -1.14 21.14 -14.38
N LEU A 306 0.12 21.16 -13.91
CA LEU A 306 1.12 20.15 -14.25
C LEU A 306 0.77 18.78 -13.67
N LEU A 307 0.27 18.73 -12.43
CA LEU A 307 -0.18 17.50 -11.78
C LEU A 307 -1.36 16.87 -12.54
N ILE A 308 -2.37 17.67 -12.89
CA ILE A 308 -3.53 17.20 -13.66
C ILE A 308 -3.06 16.62 -15.01
N LYS A 309 -2.22 17.35 -15.75
CA LYS A 309 -1.65 16.86 -17.01
C LYS A 309 -0.87 15.56 -16.81
N ARG A 310 -0.01 15.49 -15.78
CA ARG A 310 0.80 14.30 -15.46
C ARG A 310 -0.08 13.08 -15.22
N ILE A 311 -1.11 13.20 -14.38
CA ILE A 311 -2.00 12.09 -14.07
C ILE A 311 -2.79 11.69 -15.31
N LEU A 312 -3.32 12.66 -16.06
CA LEU A 312 -4.07 12.40 -17.28
C LEU A 312 -3.22 11.65 -18.33
N THR A 313 -1.97 12.08 -18.56
CA THR A 313 -1.03 11.35 -19.40
C THR A 313 -0.82 9.93 -18.90
N MET A 314 -0.65 9.73 -17.59
CA MET A 314 -0.50 8.38 -17.04
C MET A 314 -1.77 7.53 -17.18
N VAL A 315 -2.96 8.12 -17.13
CA VAL A 315 -4.21 7.39 -17.37
C VAL A 315 -4.32 6.97 -18.84
N LEU A 316 -4.01 7.88 -19.78
CA LEU A 316 -4.16 7.63 -21.21
C LEU A 316 -3.05 6.74 -21.81
N ASP A 317 -1.82 6.82 -21.29
CA ASP A 317 -0.65 6.13 -21.88
C ASP A 317 -0.29 4.82 -21.14
N SER A 318 -0.79 4.58 -19.93
CA SER A 318 -0.36 3.43 -19.11
C SER A 318 -1.05 2.14 -19.53
N GLN A 319 -0.35 1.31 -20.30
CA GLN A 319 -0.78 -0.06 -20.63
C GLN A 319 -1.04 -0.93 -19.38
N ASP A 320 -0.40 -0.62 -18.26
CA ASP A 320 -0.53 -1.37 -17.00
C ASP A 320 -1.71 -0.90 -16.13
N LEU A 321 -2.37 0.20 -16.50
CA LEU A 321 -3.50 0.77 -15.75
C LEU A 321 -4.79 0.51 -16.54
N HIS A 322 -5.35 -0.69 -16.40
CA HIS A 322 -6.69 -0.96 -16.94
C HIS A 322 -7.74 -0.38 -16.00
N LEU A 323 -8.37 0.71 -16.44
CA LEU A 323 -9.54 1.30 -15.80
C LEU A 323 -10.80 0.94 -16.60
N GLU A 324 -11.77 0.27 -16.00
CA GLU A 324 -13.04 -0.08 -16.66
C GLU A 324 -13.85 1.17 -17.01
N ASN A 325 -13.77 2.22 -16.19
CA ASN A 325 -14.46 3.49 -16.36
C ASN A 325 -13.49 4.63 -16.69
N GLU A 326 -12.42 4.34 -17.44
CA GLU A 326 -11.41 5.33 -17.84
C GLU A 326 -12.02 6.63 -18.37
N ALA A 327 -13.04 6.54 -19.23
CA ALA A 327 -13.73 7.71 -19.79
C ALA A 327 -14.32 8.62 -18.71
N ALA A 328 -14.87 8.06 -17.63
CA ALA A 328 -15.42 8.85 -16.52
C ALA A 328 -14.31 9.50 -15.68
N VAL A 329 -13.16 8.82 -15.51
CA VAL A 329 -11.98 9.37 -14.83
C VAL A 329 -11.38 10.51 -15.64
N VAL A 330 -11.24 10.35 -16.96
CA VAL A 330 -10.77 11.41 -17.86
C VAL A 330 -11.74 12.59 -17.84
N ALA A 331 -13.05 12.34 -17.92
CA ALA A 331 -14.09 13.37 -17.77
C ALA A 331 -13.92 14.18 -16.48
N TRP A 332 -13.67 13.51 -15.36
CA TRP A 332 -13.46 14.15 -14.06
C TRP A 332 -12.25 15.10 -14.06
N PHE A 333 -11.14 14.72 -14.70
CA PHE A 333 -9.97 15.59 -14.86
C PHE A 333 -10.21 16.75 -15.82
N VAL A 334 -10.93 16.54 -16.91
CA VAL A 334 -11.36 17.62 -17.82
C VAL A 334 -12.20 18.65 -17.07
N ASP A 335 -13.13 18.19 -16.23
CA ASP A 335 -13.92 19.05 -15.38
C ASP A 335 -13.12 19.76 -14.28
N GLN A 336 -12.09 19.11 -13.71
CA GLN A 336 -11.18 19.79 -12.78
C GLN A 336 -10.43 20.92 -13.50
N TYR A 337 -9.87 20.63 -14.67
CA TYR A 337 -9.16 21.61 -15.48
C TYR A 337 -10.06 22.81 -15.84
N ARG A 338 -11.30 22.54 -16.26
CA ARG A 338 -12.27 23.57 -16.63
C ARG A 338 -12.63 24.49 -15.47
N ARG A 339 -12.72 23.98 -14.24
CA ARG A 339 -13.05 24.80 -13.05
C ARG A 339 -11.99 25.85 -12.77
N ASP A 340 -10.73 25.52 -13.02
CA ASP A 340 -9.58 26.38 -12.75
C ASP A 340 -9.15 27.21 -13.97
N LEU A 341 -9.92 27.16 -15.06
CA LEU A 341 -9.64 27.83 -16.35
C LEU A 341 -9.58 29.37 -16.27
N ASP A 342 -10.05 29.97 -15.17
CA ASP A 342 -9.91 31.41 -14.94
C ASP A 342 -8.53 31.83 -14.45
N GLU A 343 -7.69 30.89 -14.03
CA GLU A 343 -6.33 31.17 -13.58
C GLU A 343 -5.34 31.18 -14.74
N ASP A 344 -4.37 32.09 -14.68
CA ASP A 344 -3.42 32.33 -15.78
C ASP A 344 -2.62 31.06 -16.14
N ALA A 345 -2.16 30.31 -15.13
CA ALA A 345 -1.44 29.05 -15.33
C ALA A 345 -2.24 28.02 -16.16
N PHE A 346 -3.56 27.96 -15.98
CA PHE A 346 -4.42 27.07 -16.76
C PHE A 346 -4.66 27.62 -18.17
N ARG A 347 -4.79 28.94 -18.32
CA ARG A 347 -4.94 29.57 -19.65
C ARG A 347 -3.71 29.41 -20.52
N GLU A 348 -2.52 29.48 -19.93
CA GLU A 348 -1.25 29.28 -20.64
C GLU A 348 -1.09 27.84 -21.13
N GLU A 349 -1.51 26.86 -20.33
CA GLU A 349 -1.31 25.43 -20.61
C GLU A 349 -2.43 24.80 -21.46
N VAL A 350 -3.54 25.50 -21.72
CA VAL A 350 -4.76 24.96 -22.33
C VAL A 350 -4.53 24.25 -23.67
N GLY A 351 -3.62 24.77 -24.51
CA GLY A 351 -3.28 24.15 -25.79
C GLY A 351 -2.61 22.79 -25.61
N SER A 352 -1.67 22.70 -24.67
CA SER A 352 -1.00 21.44 -24.37
C SER A 352 -1.95 20.42 -23.71
N PHE A 353 -2.87 20.89 -22.86
CA PHE A 353 -3.87 20.04 -22.22
C PHE A 353 -4.83 19.44 -23.24
N LEU A 354 -5.37 20.26 -24.16
CA LEU A 354 -6.22 19.78 -25.24
C LEU A 354 -5.48 18.83 -26.19
N GLY A 355 -4.18 19.02 -26.39
CA GLY A 355 -3.34 18.10 -27.16
C GLY A 355 -3.27 16.69 -26.57
N LEU A 356 -3.43 16.52 -25.25
CA LEU A 356 -3.53 15.20 -24.62
C LEU A 356 -4.82 14.45 -25.02
N LEU A 357 -5.88 15.19 -25.34
CA LEU A 357 -7.21 14.64 -25.64
C LEU A 357 -7.44 14.35 -27.13
N GLU A 358 -6.56 14.85 -28.01
CA GLU A 358 -6.70 14.78 -29.47
C GLU A 358 -6.83 13.34 -30.00
N ASN A 359 -6.12 12.41 -29.38
CA ASN A 359 -6.09 11.00 -29.80
C ASN A 359 -6.94 10.09 -28.91
N THR A 360 -7.63 10.62 -27.89
CA THR A 360 -8.46 9.83 -26.99
C THR A 360 -9.76 9.45 -27.68
N ARG A 361 -9.94 8.15 -27.92
CA ARG A 361 -11.13 7.59 -28.58
C ARG A 361 -11.62 6.38 -27.81
N TYR A 362 -12.94 6.30 -27.63
CA TYR A 362 -13.60 5.17 -26.98
C TYR A 362 -14.44 4.38 -27.99
N ASP A 363 -14.26 3.06 -28.00
CA ASP A 363 -15.00 2.14 -28.88
C ASP A 363 -16.51 2.15 -28.60
N ASN A 364 -16.88 2.25 -27.32
CA ASN A 364 -18.27 2.37 -26.89
C ASN A 364 -18.57 3.83 -26.52
N MET A 365 -19.02 4.60 -27.51
CA MET A 365 -19.32 6.02 -27.32
C MET A 365 -20.47 6.27 -26.34
N SER A 366 -21.43 5.35 -26.22
CA SER A 366 -22.51 5.46 -25.23
C SER A 366 -22.02 5.39 -23.79
N LEU A 367 -21.06 4.52 -23.48
CA LEU A 367 -20.46 4.48 -22.14
C LEU A 367 -19.52 5.67 -21.88
N ALA A 368 -18.94 6.23 -22.94
CA ALA A 368 -18.05 7.39 -22.86
C ALA A 368 -18.76 8.76 -23.01
N ALA A 369 -20.10 8.82 -22.96
CA ALA A 369 -20.84 10.07 -23.18
C ALA A 369 -20.41 11.19 -22.23
N ASN A 370 -20.13 10.87 -20.97
CA ASN A 370 -19.67 11.83 -19.95
C ASN A 370 -18.33 12.49 -20.32
N TYR A 371 -17.43 11.74 -20.96
CA TYR A 371 -16.16 12.27 -21.46
C TYR A 371 -16.39 13.32 -22.54
N TYR A 372 -17.11 12.96 -23.61
CA TYR A 372 -17.36 13.87 -24.72
C TYR A 372 -18.11 15.12 -24.28
N SER A 373 -19.13 14.97 -23.43
CA SER A 373 -19.86 16.12 -22.89
C SER A 373 -18.93 17.06 -22.09
N SER A 374 -18.06 16.51 -21.24
CA SER A 374 -17.07 17.32 -20.50
C SER A 374 -16.10 18.07 -21.42
N VAL A 375 -15.66 17.43 -22.51
CA VAL A 375 -14.82 18.05 -23.55
C VAL A 375 -15.57 19.19 -24.24
N PHE A 376 -16.83 18.98 -24.64
CA PHE A 376 -17.62 20.02 -25.29
C PHE A 376 -17.86 21.22 -24.39
N VAL A 377 -18.17 21.02 -23.11
CA VAL A 377 -18.35 22.11 -22.14
C VAL A 377 -17.03 22.87 -21.93
N LEU A 378 -15.88 22.19 -21.91
CA LEU A 378 -14.57 22.86 -21.87
C LEU A 378 -14.34 23.73 -23.13
N ILE A 379 -14.60 23.20 -24.32
CA ILE A 379 -14.47 23.93 -25.59
C ILE A 379 -15.34 25.18 -25.61
N GLN A 380 -16.61 25.04 -25.21
CA GLN A 380 -17.55 26.16 -25.10
C GLN A 380 -17.02 27.21 -24.10
N SER A 381 -16.50 26.78 -22.95
CA SER A 381 -15.92 27.68 -21.95
C SER A 381 -14.73 28.47 -22.49
N ILE A 382 -13.83 27.81 -23.24
CA ILE A 382 -12.67 28.45 -23.89
C ILE A 382 -13.14 29.49 -24.92
N ALA A 383 -14.11 29.14 -25.76
CA ALA A 383 -14.64 30.01 -26.79
C ALA A 383 -15.36 31.23 -26.21
N MET A 384 -16.25 31.02 -25.22
CA MET A 384 -16.98 32.10 -24.54
C MET A 384 -16.04 33.08 -23.82
N LYS A 385 -15.02 32.55 -23.15
CA LYS A 385 -14.02 33.35 -22.44
C LYS A 385 -12.94 33.93 -23.36
N ARG A 386 -12.94 33.56 -24.65
CA ARG A 386 -11.94 33.96 -25.67
C ARG A 386 -10.50 33.66 -25.25
N ILE A 387 -10.30 32.51 -24.62
CA ILE A 387 -8.98 32.08 -24.16
C ILE A 387 -8.18 31.62 -25.38
N ASN A 388 -6.96 32.16 -25.53
CA ASN A 388 -6.04 31.89 -26.63
C ASN A 388 -6.74 31.82 -28.02
N PRO A 389 -7.24 32.97 -28.53
CA PRO A 389 -8.00 33.03 -29.79
C PRO A 389 -7.34 32.33 -30.99
N SER A 390 -6.01 32.34 -31.05
CA SER A 390 -5.23 31.68 -32.11
C SER A 390 -5.40 30.16 -32.14
N MET A 391 -5.79 29.52 -31.03
CA MET A 391 -5.98 28.07 -30.98
C MET A 391 -7.36 27.62 -31.49
N LEU A 392 -8.34 28.52 -31.55
CA LEU A 392 -9.73 28.19 -31.88
C LEU A 392 -9.88 27.52 -33.27
N PRO A 393 -9.16 27.93 -34.33
CA PRO A 393 -9.18 27.23 -35.60
C PRO A 393 -8.62 25.80 -35.49
N GLU A 394 -7.52 25.62 -34.75
CA GLU A 394 -6.92 24.30 -34.53
C GLU A 394 -7.88 23.38 -33.79
N LEU A 395 -8.53 23.88 -32.74
CA LEU A 395 -9.51 23.14 -31.93
C LEU A 395 -10.64 22.59 -32.78
N LYS A 396 -11.14 23.39 -33.72
CA LYS A 396 -12.17 22.97 -34.67
C LYS A 396 -11.70 21.81 -35.54
N THR A 397 -10.48 21.89 -36.06
CA THR A 397 -9.94 20.89 -37.01
C THR A 397 -9.44 19.63 -36.35
N ARG A 398 -8.80 19.73 -35.18
CA ARG A 398 -8.03 18.65 -34.55
C ARG A 398 -8.82 17.92 -33.47
N LEU A 399 -9.83 18.55 -32.86
CA LEU A 399 -10.60 17.93 -31.78
C LEU A 399 -12.09 17.80 -32.15
N ILE A 400 -12.75 18.90 -32.50
CA ILE A 400 -14.21 18.90 -32.75
C ILE A 400 -14.57 18.05 -33.97
N GLN A 401 -13.89 18.26 -35.11
CA GLN A 401 -14.23 17.54 -36.35
C GLN A 401 -14.01 16.01 -36.22
N PRO A 402 -12.87 15.52 -35.68
CA PRO A 402 -12.69 14.08 -35.48
C PRO A 402 -13.74 13.45 -34.56
N ILE A 403 -14.13 14.14 -33.48
CA ILE A 403 -15.19 13.65 -32.59
C ILE A 403 -16.54 13.61 -33.34
N TYR A 404 -16.88 14.67 -34.09
CA TYR A 404 -18.10 14.71 -34.91
C TYR A 404 -18.19 13.54 -35.89
N ASP A 405 -17.09 13.27 -36.61
CA ASP A 405 -17.01 12.18 -37.58
C ASP A 405 -17.21 10.83 -36.88
N GLN A 406 -16.56 10.63 -35.72
CA GLN A 406 -16.69 9.41 -34.93
C GLN A 406 -18.13 9.18 -34.42
N ILE A 407 -18.80 10.23 -33.93
CA ILE A 407 -20.20 10.14 -33.46
C ILE A 407 -21.12 9.77 -34.64
N SER A 408 -20.92 10.42 -35.79
CA SER A 408 -21.70 10.18 -36.99
C SER A 408 -21.54 8.73 -37.49
N ASP A 409 -20.31 8.23 -37.54
CA ASP A 409 -20.03 6.84 -37.90
C ASP A 409 -20.66 5.86 -36.92
N TYR A 410 -20.59 6.15 -35.61
CA TYR A 410 -21.19 5.30 -34.58
C TYR A 410 -22.71 5.25 -34.70
N ILE A 411 -23.38 6.37 -34.96
CA ILE A 411 -24.83 6.42 -35.20
C ILE A 411 -25.20 5.53 -36.39
N GLN A 412 -24.50 5.65 -37.53
CA GLN A 412 -24.76 4.85 -38.72
C GLN A 412 -24.57 3.35 -38.44
N LEU A 413 -23.53 2.97 -37.69
CA LEU A 413 -23.29 1.58 -37.30
C LEU A 413 -24.40 1.05 -36.39
N GLN A 414 -24.91 1.83 -35.45
CA GLN A 414 -26.01 1.40 -34.58
C GLN A 414 -27.32 1.24 -35.36
N GLU A 415 -27.63 2.17 -36.26
CA GLU A 415 -28.81 2.05 -37.14
C GLU A 415 -28.75 0.80 -38.03
N LEU A 416 -27.56 0.46 -38.55
CA LEU A 416 -27.35 -0.77 -39.32
C LEU A 416 -27.57 -2.01 -38.45
N ARG A 417 -27.03 -2.04 -37.23
CA ARG A 417 -27.24 -3.12 -36.26
C ARG A 417 -28.70 -3.29 -35.90
N GLU A 418 -29.45 -2.21 -35.72
CA GLU A 418 -30.90 -2.25 -35.45
C GLU A 418 -31.70 -2.77 -36.65
N LYS A 419 -31.35 -2.34 -37.87
CA LYS A 419 -31.96 -2.84 -39.12
C LYS A 419 -31.68 -4.33 -39.30
N GLU A 420 -30.47 -4.81 -39.00
CA GLU A 420 -30.13 -6.23 -39.05
C GLU A 420 -30.87 -7.06 -38.00
N LYS A 421 -31.00 -6.57 -36.76
CA LYS A 421 -31.79 -7.25 -35.72
C LYS A 421 -33.26 -7.39 -36.14
N LYS A 422 -33.86 -6.32 -36.66
CA LYS A 422 -35.24 -6.33 -37.19
C LYS A 422 -35.42 -7.30 -38.37
N ASN A 423 -34.39 -7.50 -39.18
CA ASN A 423 -34.41 -8.43 -40.32
C ASN A 423 -34.09 -9.89 -39.93
N LYS A 424 -33.48 -10.13 -38.76
CA LYS A 424 -33.09 -11.46 -38.26
C LYS A 424 -34.07 -12.06 -37.25
N ASP A 425 -35.20 -11.43 -36.95
CA ASP A 425 -36.28 -12.04 -36.16
C ASP A 425 -37.18 -12.94 -37.03
N PRO A 426 -37.07 -14.29 -36.97
CA PRO A 426 -38.15 -15.12 -37.44
C PRO A 426 -39.22 -15.09 -36.36
N ARG A 427 -40.32 -14.36 -36.60
CA ARG A 427 -41.57 -14.32 -35.79
C ARG A 427 -41.53 -15.28 -34.59
N ALA A 428 -41.02 -14.80 -33.45
CA ALA A 428 -41.08 -15.56 -32.22
C ALA A 428 -42.56 -15.74 -31.83
N PRO A 429 -42.99 -16.91 -31.32
CA PRO A 429 -44.36 -17.13 -30.90
C PRO A 429 -44.68 -16.19 -29.73
N ALA A 430 -45.91 -15.66 -29.71
CA ALA A 430 -46.40 -14.85 -28.60
C ALA A 430 -46.24 -15.61 -27.27
N LEU A 431 -45.50 -15.02 -26.33
CA LEU A 431 -45.45 -15.49 -24.95
C LEU A 431 -46.82 -15.29 -24.29
N PRO A 432 -47.30 -16.25 -23.49
CA PRO A 432 -48.59 -16.13 -22.81
C PRO A 432 -48.54 -15.03 -21.74
N GLU A 433 -49.68 -14.33 -21.59
CA GLU A 433 -49.88 -13.26 -20.62
C GLU A 433 -49.54 -13.71 -19.20
N GLY A 434 -48.61 -13.02 -18.54
CA GLY A 434 -48.40 -13.17 -17.08
C GLY A 434 -46.97 -13.17 -16.53
N MET A 435 -45.94 -12.76 -17.28
CA MET A 435 -44.56 -12.68 -16.74
C MET A 435 -44.07 -11.22 -16.69
N GLN A 436 -44.18 -10.59 -15.52
CA GLN A 436 -43.47 -9.35 -15.22
C GLN A 436 -42.01 -9.72 -14.93
N VAL A 437 -41.13 -9.39 -15.86
CA VAL A 437 -39.68 -9.35 -15.62
C VAL A 437 -39.37 -7.95 -15.14
N ASP A 438 -39.02 -7.83 -13.87
CA ASP A 438 -38.59 -6.60 -13.23
C ASP A 438 -37.17 -6.28 -13.74
N VAL A 439 -37.05 -5.28 -14.61
CA VAL A 439 -35.78 -4.75 -15.08
C VAL A 439 -35.61 -3.38 -14.43
N GLY A 440 -34.52 -3.24 -13.66
CA GLY A 440 -34.12 -1.98 -13.01
C GLY A 440 -33.93 -0.81 -13.99
N PRO A 441 -33.63 0.39 -13.48
CA PRO A 441 -34.00 1.65 -14.11
C PRO A 441 -33.29 1.84 -15.45
N SER A 442 -34.00 1.57 -16.55
CA SER A 442 -33.55 1.93 -17.89
C SER A 442 -33.74 3.43 -18.09
N PHE A 443 -32.68 4.16 -18.42
CA PHE A 443 -32.83 5.47 -19.07
C PHE A 443 -33.71 5.29 -20.31
N GLU A 444 -34.82 6.02 -20.37
CA GLU A 444 -35.79 6.00 -21.46
C GLU A 444 -35.20 6.69 -22.71
N GLY A 445 -34.51 5.94 -23.56
CA GLY A 445 -34.04 6.42 -24.87
C GLY A 445 -33.21 5.37 -25.60
N SER A 446 -33.25 5.33 -26.94
CA SER A 446 -32.38 4.43 -27.70
C SER A 446 -30.93 4.92 -27.64
N VAL A 447 -29.95 4.02 -27.87
CA VAL A 447 -28.54 4.41 -27.99
C VAL A 447 -28.38 5.46 -29.10
N VAL A 448 -29.15 5.35 -30.19
CA VAL A 448 -29.15 6.33 -31.28
C VAL A 448 -29.59 7.72 -30.77
N ASP A 449 -30.65 7.81 -29.96
CA ASP A 449 -31.12 9.09 -29.41
C ASP A 449 -30.06 9.75 -28.52
N GLN A 450 -29.37 8.96 -27.69
CA GLN A 450 -28.26 9.45 -26.85
C GLN A 450 -27.11 10.00 -27.69
N MET A 451 -26.75 9.30 -28.78
CA MET A 451 -25.68 9.73 -29.68
C MET A 451 -26.08 10.95 -30.51
N GLN A 452 -27.36 11.08 -30.90
CA GLN A 452 -27.88 12.28 -31.55
C GLN A 452 -27.83 13.50 -30.63
N LEU A 453 -28.14 13.34 -29.34
CA LEU A 453 -27.97 14.41 -28.35
C LEU A 453 -26.49 14.83 -28.25
N MET A 454 -25.58 13.86 -28.19
CA MET A 454 -24.14 14.15 -28.14
C MET A 454 -23.62 14.82 -29.42
N LEU A 455 -24.16 14.46 -30.59
CA LEU A 455 -23.86 15.14 -31.85
C LEU A 455 -24.31 16.60 -31.82
N PHE A 456 -25.50 16.87 -31.27
CA PHE A 456 -26.00 18.22 -31.08
C PHE A 456 -25.13 19.04 -30.11
N GLU A 457 -24.63 18.45 -29.02
CA GLU A 457 -23.67 19.12 -28.12
C GLU A 457 -22.35 19.45 -28.84
N CYS A 458 -21.87 18.55 -29.70
CA CYS A 458 -20.69 18.79 -30.55
C CYS A 458 -20.91 19.97 -31.51
N GLU A 459 -22.07 20.03 -32.16
CA GLU A 459 -22.45 21.15 -33.05
C GLU A 459 -22.57 22.47 -32.30
N GLN A 460 -23.12 22.46 -31.07
CA GLN A 460 -23.10 23.65 -30.22
C GLN A 460 -21.68 24.10 -29.92
N ALA A 461 -20.79 23.21 -29.47
CA ALA A 461 -19.40 23.55 -29.20
C ALA A 461 -18.72 24.18 -30.43
N ARG A 462 -18.97 23.62 -31.62
CA ARG A 462 -18.51 24.20 -32.90
C ARG A 462 -19.07 25.60 -33.14
N SER A 463 -20.36 25.82 -32.89
CA SER A 463 -21.01 27.12 -33.07
C SER A 463 -20.39 28.20 -32.19
N PHE A 464 -20.13 27.91 -30.91
CA PHE A 464 -19.44 28.84 -30.00
C PHE A 464 -18.05 29.24 -30.50
N VAL A 465 -17.28 28.27 -31.01
CA VAL A 465 -15.96 28.53 -31.60
C VAL A 465 -16.08 29.42 -32.84
N GLU A 466 -17.04 29.15 -33.72
CA GLU A 466 -17.26 29.98 -34.91
C GLU A 466 -17.70 31.41 -34.58
N GLU A 467 -18.57 31.58 -33.58
CA GLU A 467 -18.99 32.90 -33.11
C GLU A 467 -17.81 33.70 -32.53
N ALA A 468 -16.98 33.05 -31.71
CA ALA A 468 -15.77 33.66 -31.17
C ALA A 468 -14.85 34.13 -32.31
N LEU A 469 -14.57 33.28 -33.30
CA LEU A 469 -13.73 33.62 -34.47
C LEU A 469 -14.29 34.79 -35.30
N ARG A 470 -15.61 34.83 -35.52
CA ARG A 470 -16.27 35.95 -36.21
C ARG A 470 -16.10 37.26 -35.44
N SER A 471 -16.25 37.22 -34.12
CA SER A 471 -16.11 38.39 -33.25
C SER A 471 -14.68 38.96 -33.21
N ILE A 472 -13.68 38.12 -33.43
CA ILE A 472 -12.27 38.51 -33.52
C ILE A 472 -11.96 39.13 -34.89
N SER A 473 -12.64 38.67 -35.94
CA SER A 473 -12.44 39.15 -37.31
C SER A 473 -13.13 40.49 -37.59
N SER A 474 -14.05 40.92 -36.72
CA SER A 474 -14.85 42.14 -36.85
C SER A 474 -14.43 43.29 -35.92
N GLY A 475 -13.43 43.08 -35.07
CA GLY A 475 -12.75 44.11 -34.27
C GLY A 475 -11.37 44.39 -34.82
#